data_AF-A0A7R9DUI5-F1
#
_entry.id   AF-A0A7R9DUI5-F1
#
_cell.length_a   1.000
_cell.length_b   1.000
_cell.length_c   1.000
_cell.angle_alpha   90.00
_cell.angle_beta   90.00
_cell.angle_gamma   90.00
#
_symmetry.space_group_name_H-M   'P 1'
#
loop_
_entity.id
_entity.type
_entity.pdbx_description
1 polymer ?
#
loop_
_entity_poly.entity_id
_entity_poly.type
_entity_poly.pdbx_seq_one_letter_code
_entity_poly.pdbx_strand_id
1 'polypeptide(L)'
;MFVQGGDASVEEHQRTLQQLAYQYVSRSLFKADRLSLALHLEWQVLTGQAMADVKVDTSKISQNVPGWLSEERAFDVFVLKSALPELYSQLNLDDETTWSNFSTAGDCEEHFPVQLSHKLTPFQRVLIVQALRPDRLHSSLLHFAAHILGLSALFALDTFAVVCYPPSTVSDILLPLCVSDILLPFCVSDILLPLCV
;
A
#
# COMPACT_ATOMS: atom_id res chain seq x y z
N MET A 1 -9.27 -0.35 41.52
CA MET A 1 -9.98 0.44 40.49
C MET A 1 -9.08 1.61 40.12
N PHE A 2 -8.07 1.39 39.27
CA PHE A 2 -7.16 2.44 38.81
C PHE A 2 -6.57 2.06 37.44
N VAL A 3 -6.60 3.05 36.55
CA VAL A 3 -5.90 3.22 35.26
C VAL A 3 -6.27 2.26 34.12
N GLN A 4 -7.31 2.64 33.35
CA GLN A 4 -7.54 2.16 31.97
C GLN A 4 -7.55 3.32 30.94
N GLY A 5 -7.17 4.54 31.36
CA GLY A 5 -7.30 5.76 30.55
C GLY A 5 -6.00 6.33 29.97
N GLY A 6 -4.84 5.72 30.24
CA GLY A 6 -3.54 6.25 29.78
C GLY A 6 -3.19 5.85 28.34
N ASP A 7 -3.30 4.56 28.03
CA ASP A 7 -2.75 4.02 26.77
C ASP A 7 -3.53 4.48 25.53
N ALA A 8 -4.85 4.59 25.63
CA ALA A 8 -5.69 5.05 24.50
C ALA A 8 -5.37 6.49 24.10
N SER A 9 -5.03 7.35 25.05
CA SER A 9 -4.66 8.74 24.77
C SER A 9 -3.28 8.82 24.13
N VAL A 10 -2.32 8.00 24.58
CA VAL A 10 -0.95 7.98 24.01
C VAL A 10 -0.98 7.59 22.53
N GLU A 11 -1.74 6.54 22.18
CA GLU A 11 -1.91 6.08 20.79
C GLU A 11 -2.56 7.14 19.90
N GLU A 12 -3.55 7.87 20.43
CA GLU A 12 -4.19 8.98 19.71
C GLU A 12 -3.20 10.12 19.42
N HIS A 13 -2.43 10.54 20.42
CA HIS A 13 -1.40 11.57 20.25
C HIS A 13 -0.32 11.14 19.26
N GLN A 14 0.09 9.87 19.30
CA GLN A 14 1.06 9.32 18.35
C GLN A 14 0.53 9.39 16.91
N ARG A 15 -0.73 9.00 16.67
CA ARG A 15 -1.36 9.12 15.34
C ARG A 15 -1.42 10.56 14.87
N THR A 16 -1.83 11.49 15.73
CA THR A 16 -1.89 12.92 15.37
C THR A 16 -0.50 13.45 15.00
N LEU A 17 0.53 13.14 15.79
CA LEU A 17 1.90 13.55 15.50
C LEU A 17 2.39 12.98 14.17
N GLN A 18 2.10 11.72 13.89
CA GLN A 18 2.48 11.08 12.65
C GLN A 18 1.79 11.69 11.43
N GLN A 19 0.49 11.99 11.53
CA GLN A 19 -0.25 12.71 10.49
C GLN A 19 0.34 14.09 10.23
N LEU A 20 0.64 14.85 11.29
CA LEU A 20 1.24 16.18 11.17
C LEU A 20 2.65 16.13 10.58
N ALA A 21 3.48 15.17 11.02
CA ALA A 21 4.82 14.96 10.48
C ALA A 21 4.76 14.62 8.99
N TYR A 22 3.88 13.69 8.60
CA TYR A 22 3.67 13.36 7.19
C TYR A 22 3.23 14.59 6.38
N GLN A 23 2.23 15.33 6.84
CA GLN A 23 1.75 16.54 6.16
C GLN A 23 2.86 17.60 6.00
N TYR A 24 3.68 17.80 7.03
CA TYR A 24 4.75 18.78 6.99
C TYR A 24 5.88 18.37 6.03
N VAL A 25 6.37 17.13 6.15
CA VAL A 25 7.46 16.62 5.29
C VAL A 25 7.01 16.47 3.84
N SER A 26 5.76 16.03 3.60
CA SER A 26 5.22 15.85 2.24
C SER A 26 5.18 17.14 1.41
N ARG A 27 5.14 18.31 2.04
CA ARG A 27 5.19 19.62 1.38
C ARG A 27 6.55 19.94 0.77
N SER A 28 7.62 19.35 1.30
CA SER A 28 8.97 19.48 0.74
C SER A 28 9.35 18.34 -0.22
N LEU A 29 8.44 17.38 -0.44
CA LEU A 29 8.70 16.20 -1.29
C LEU A 29 7.96 16.28 -2.63
N PHE A 30 8.57 15.68 -3.65
CA PHE A 30 7.89 15.44 -4.92
C PHE A 30 6.71 14.47 -4.74
N LYS A 31 5.71 14.58 -5.62
CA LYS A 31 4.52 13.70 -5.57
C LYS A 31 4.89 12.23 -5.59
N ALA A 32 5.92 11.85 -6.35
CA ALA A 32 6.40 10.47 -6.46
C ALA A 32 6.94 9.92 -5.12
N ASP A 33 7.56 10.77 -4.30
CA ASP A 33 8.21 10.35 -3.06
C ASP A 33 7.25 10.28 -1.87
N ARG A 34 6.08 10.93 -1.97
CA ARG A 34 5.08 10.98 -0.89
C ARG A 34 4.54 9.59 -0.54
N LEU A 35 4.41 8.69 -1.51
CA LEU A 35 3.99 7.31 -1.26
C LEU A 35 5.09 6.52 -0.54
N SER A 36 6.33 6.66 -0.99
CA SER A 36 7.49 6.01 -0.35
C SER A 36 7.62 6.43 1.12
N LEU A 37 7.51 7.74 1.41
CA LEU A 37 7.50 8.25 2.78
C LEU A 37 6.33 7.68 3.59
N ALA A 38 5.11 7.68 3.02
CA ALA A 38 3.92 7.19 3.72
C ALA A 38 4.07 5.72 4.13
N LEU A 39 4.57 4.88 3.23
CA LEU A 39 4.85 3.48 3.51
C LEU A 39 6.00 3.31 4.51
N HIS A 40 7.04 4.14 4.43
CA HIS A 40 8.18 4.09 5.34
C HIS A 40 7.81 4.40 6.79
N LEU A 41 6.92 5.37 7.02
CA LEU A 41 6.45 5.70 8.37
C LEU A 41 5.73 4.53 9.05
N GLU A 42 5.11 3.66 8.26
CA GLU A 42 4.36 2.48 8.70
C GLU A 42 5.08 1.16 8.39
N TRP A 43 6.39 1.23 8.16
CA TRP A 43 7.22 0.07 7.82
C TRP A 43 7.17 -1.05 8.86
N GLN A 44 6.84 -0.73 10.11
CA GLN A 44 6.66 -1.74 11.17
C GLN A 44 5.42 -2.62 10.94
N VAL A 45 4.33 -2.07 10.39
CA VAL A 45 3.14 -2.84 10.01
C VAL A 45 3.46 -3.74 8.81
N LEU A 46 4.26 -3.25 7.87
CA LEU A 46 4.73 -4.00 6.71
C LEU A 46 5.64 -5.16 7.14
N THR A 47 6.63 -4.92 7.99
CA THR A 47 7.62 -5.93 8.39
C THR A 47 7.13 -6.91 9.45
N GLY A 48 6.20 -6.50 10.32
CA GLY A 48 5.60 -7.38 11.33
C GLY A 48 4.74 -8.50 10.74
N GLN A 49 4.32 -8.38 9.48
CA GLN A 49 3.48 -9.35 8.78
C GLN A 49 4.14 -9.99 7.54
N ALA A 50 5.26 -9.44 7.03
CA ALA A 50 5.75 -9.78 5.68
C ALA A 50 7.11 -10.47 5.58
N MET A 51 7.70 -10.97 6.67
CA MET A 51 9.00 -11.64 6.58
C MET A 51 8.87 -13.16 6.71
N ALA A 52 8.52 -13.81 5.60
CA ALA A 52 8.96 -15.17 5.33
C ALA A 52 10.02 -15.06 4.22
N ASP A 53 11.26 -15.41 4.52
CA ASP A 53 12.33 -15.59 3.53
C ASP A 53 11.96 -16.82 2.68
N VAL A 54 11.30 -16.57 1.54
CA VAL A 54 10.71 -17.63 0.71
C VAL A 54 11.69 -17.96 -0.39
N LYS A 55 12.49 -19.00 -0.18
CA LYS A 55 13.20 -19.69 -1.28
C LYS A 55 12.19 -20.34 -2.21
N VAL A 56 11.86 -19.64 -3.29
CA VAL A 56 10.93 -20.11 -4.33
C VAL A 56 11.65 -21.08 -5.26
N ASP A 57 11.38 -22.38 -5.13
CA ASP A 57 11.83 -23.39 -6.10
C ASP A 57 11.08 -23.22 -7.44
N THR A 58 11.73 -22.54 -8.37
CA THR A 58 11.24 -22.15 -9.71
C THR A 58 10.90 -23.34 -10.62
N SER A 59 11.20 -24.57 -10.22
CA SER A 59 10.97 -25.79 -11.01
C SER A 59 9.50 -26.27 -11.02
N LYS A 60 8.61 -25.69 -10.20
CA LYS A 60 7.21 -26.13 -10.03
C LYS A 60 6.15 -25.11 -10.49
N ILE A 61 6.54 -24.07 -11.25
CA ILE A 61 5.67 -22.95 -11.63
C ILE A 61 4.45 -23.40 -12.45
N SER A 62 4.56 -24.47 -13.24
CA SER A 62 3.63 -24.76 -14.34
C SER A 62 2.36 -25.55 -14.00
N GLN A 63 2.08 -25.91 -12.73
CA GLN A 63 1.06 -26.93 -12.46
C GLN A 63 -0.17 -26.52 -11.63
N ASN A 64 -0.38 -25.24 -11.29
CA ASN A 64 -1.47 -24.94 -10.33
C ASN A 64 -2.05 -23.52 -10.36
N VAL A 65 -2.06 -22.85 -11.51
CA VAL A 65 -2.69 -21.53 -11.65
C VAL A 65 -4.04 -21.69 -12.35
N PRO A 66 -5.12 -21.09 -11.82
CA PRO A 66 -6.44 -21.12 -12.44
C PRO A 66 -6.44 -20.64 -13.89
N GLY A 67 -7.22 -21.28 -14.76
CA GLY A 67 -7.21 -21.02 -16.21
C GLY A 67 -7.72 -19.64 -16.66
N TRP A 68 -8.34 -18.86 -15.76
CA TRP A 68 -8.77 -17.49 -16.04
C TRP A 68 -7.67 -16.44 -15.82
N LEU A 69 -6.55 -16.83 -15.21
CA LEU A 69 -5.38 -15.98 -15.00
C LEU A 69 -4.40 -16.13 -16.17
N SER A 70 -3.88 -15.00 -16.64
CA SER A 70 -2.86 -14.98 -17.70
C SER A 70 -1.59 -15.70 -17.24
N GLU A 71 -0.93 -16.42 -18.15
CA GLU A 71 0.34 -17.11 -17.86
C GLU A 71 1.42 -16.16 -17.32
N GLU A 72 1.40 -14.88 -17.72
CA GLU A 72 2.29 -13.85 -17.19
C GLU A 72 2.16 -13.64 -15.67
N ARG A 73 0.97 -13.90 -15.10
CA ARG A 73 0.72 -13.77 -13.66
C ARG A 73 0.99 -15.07 -12.90
N ALA A 74 1.26 -16.17 -13.61
CA ALA A 74 1.43 -17.47 -12.98
C ALA A 74 2.60 -17.50 -11.98
N PHE A 75 3.66 -16.75 -12.30
CA PHE A 75 4.81 -16.60 -11.40
C PHE A 75 4.43 -15.85 -10.11
N ASP A 76 3.79 -14.69 -10.21
CA ASP A 76 3.42 -13.88 -9.04
C ASP A 76 2.44 -14.62 -8.11
N VAL A 77 1.49 -15.35 -8.70
CA VAL A 77 0.54 -16.20 -7.97
C VAL A 77 1.26 -17.38 -7.30
N PHE A 78 2.28 -17.95 -7.95
CA PHE A 78 3.10 -18.99 -7.36
C PHE A 78 3.94 -18.49 -6.18
N VAL A 79 4.49 -17.27 -6.27
CA VAL A 79 5.17 -16.61 -5.15
C VAL A 79 4.19 -16.40 -3.99
N LEU A 80 3.00 -15.87 -4.26
CA LEU A 80 1.95 -15.68 -3.24
C LEU A 80 1.59 -17.00 -2.54
N LYS A 81 1.41 -18.08 -3.32
CA LYS A 81 1.11 -19.42 -2.79
C LYS A 81 2.25 -20.00 -1.94
N SER A 82 3.49 -19.77 -2.36
CA SER A 82 4.67 -20.27 -1.66
C SER A 82 4.94 -19.50 -0.37
N ALA A 83 4.74 -18.19 -0.40
CA ALA A 83 4.94 -17.31 0.74
C ALA A 83 3.81 -17.40 1.78
N LEU A 84 2.56 -17.46 1.33
CA LEU A 84 1.38 -17.41 2.17
C LEU A 84 0.35 -18.49 1.73
N PRO A 85 0.66 -19.78 1.95
CA PRO A 85 -0.20 -20.87 1.49
C PRO A 85 -1.59 -20.86 2.13
N GLU A 86 -1.69 -20.42 3.40
CA GLU A 86 -2.97 -20.29 4.09
C GLU A 86 -3.84 -19.20 3.45
N LEU A 87 -3.25 -18.03 3.16
CA LEU A 87 -3.94 -16.96 2.44
C LEU A 87 -4.41 -17.45 1.07
N TYR A 88 -3.54 -18.09 0.29
CA TYR A 88 -3.90 -18.63 -1.02
C TYR A 88 -5.10 -19.60 -0.94
N SER A 89 -5.12 -20.48 0.06
CA SER A 89 -6.23 -21.43 0.26
C SER A 89 -7.56 -20.72 0.58
N GLN A 90 -7.52 -19.59 1.28
CA GLN A 90 -8.71 -18.80 1.62
C GLN A 90 -9.30 -18.07 0.40
N LEU A 91 -8.47 -17.70 -0.58
CA LEU A 91 -8.90 -16.95 -1.77
C LEU A 91 -9.76 -17.79 -2.73
N ASN A 92 -9.60 -19.11 -2.70
CA ASN A 92 -10.30 -20.06 -3.58
C ASN A 92 -10.31 -19.60 -5.05
N LEU A 93 -9.13 -19.28 -5.59
CA LEU A 93 -8.97 -18.71 -6.92
C LEU A 93 -9.47 -19.62 -8.06
N ASP A 94 -9.78 -20.88 -7.78
CA ASP A 94 -10.39 -21.81 -8.75
C ASP A 94 -11.82 -21.38 -9.16
N ASP A 95 -12.52 -20.62 -8.31
CA ASP A 95 -13.86 -20.10 -8.61
C ASP A 95 -13.80 -18.76 -9.35
N GLU A 96 -13.65 -18.82 -10.67
CA GLU A 96 -13.60 -17.64 -11.56
C GLU A 96 -14.80 -16.70 -11.35
N THR A 97 -15.99 -17.22 -11.05
CA THR A 97 -17.20 -16.41 -10.94
C THR A 97 -17.09 -15.38 -9.84
N THR A 98 -16.44 -15.73 -8.73
CA THR A 98 -16.22 -14.84 -7.58
C THR A 98 -15.24 -13.71 -7.89
N TRP A 99 -14.26 -13.96 -8.77
CA TRP A 99 -13.20 -13.02 -9.15
C TRP A 99 -13.48 -12.26 -10.45
N SER A 100 -14.53 -12.62 -11.19
CA SER A 100 -14.90 -11.99 -12.46
C SER A 100 -15.07 -10.46 -12.35
N ASN A 101 -15.77 -9.98 -11.32
CA ASN A 101 -15.97 -8.54 -11.08
C ASN A 101 -14.64 -7.84 -10.77
N PHE A 102 -13.81 -8.44 -9.91
CA PHE A 102 -12.47 -7.93 -9.60
C PHE A 102 -11.57 -7.88 -10.85
N SER A 103 -11.61 -8.91 -11.68
CA SER A 103 -10.78 -9.04 -12.89
C SER A 103 -11.14 -8.02 -13.96
N THR A 104 -12.41 -7.64 -14.07
CA THR A 104 -12.93 -6.75 -15.12
C THR A 104 -13.05 -5.29 -14.71
N ALA A 105 -13.20 -5.01 -13.41
CA ALA A 105 -13.34 -3.65 -12.90
C ALA A 105 -12.06 -2.81 -13.12
N GLY A 106 -12.26 -1.51 -13.39
CA GLY A 106 -11.18 -0.54 -13.51
C GLY A 106 -10.60 -0.10 -12.16
N ASP A 107 -11.35 -0.34 -11.08
CA ASP A 107 -11.09 -0.03 -9.68
C ASP A 107 -11.21 -1.33 -8.86
N CYS A 108 -10.44 -2.35 -9.25
CA CYS A 108 -10.50 -3.68 -8.65
C CYS A 108 -10.21 -3.67 -7.14
N GLU A 109 -9.44 -2.70 -6.66
CA GLU A 109 -9.13 -2.50 -5.24
C GLU A 109 -10.36 -2.30 -4.34
N GLU A 110 -11.49 -1.83 -4.89
CA GLU A 110 -12.77 -1.65 -4.21
C GLU A 110 -13.71 -2.87 -4.39
N HIS A 111 -13.41 -3.74 -5.37
CA HIS A 111 -14.29 -4.82 -5.84
C HIS A 111 -13.82 -6.21 -5.40
N PHE A 112 -13.32 -6.33 -4.17
CA PHE A 112 -13.00 -7.63 -3.58
C PHE A 112 -14.28 -8.47 -3.32
N PRO A 113 -14.21 -9.80 -3.45
CA PRO A 113 -15.33 -10.67 -3.13
C PRO A 113 -15.80 -10.45 -1.69
N VAL A 114 -17.11 -10.20 -1.51
CA VAL A 114 -17.71 -9.82 -0.21
C VAL A 114 -17.43 -10.86 0.88
N GLN A 115 -17.32 -12.13 0.51
CA GLN A 115 -17.00 -13.27 1.36
C GLN A 115 -15.59 -13.16 1.98
N LEU A 116 -14.68 -12.44 1.32
CA LEU A 116 -13.29 -12.25 1.71
C LEU A 116 -13.04 -10.86 2.33
N SER A 117 -13.90 -9.88 2.04
CA SER A 117 -13.71 -8.49 2.49
C SER A 117 -13.50 -8.35 3.99
N HIS A 118 -14.17 -9.15 4.83
CA HIS A 118 -14.01 -9.10 6.28
C HIS A 118 -12.85 -9.96 6.83
N LYS A 119 -12.26 -10.83 6.01
CA LYS A 119 -11.20 -11.77 6.43
C LYS A 119 -9.80 -11.25 6.10
N LEU A 120 -9.69 -10.39 5.09
CA LEU A 120 -8.41 -9.90 4.58
C LEU A 120 -7.97 -8.63 5.31
N THR A 121 -6.70 -8.63 5.76
CA THR A 121 -6.07 -7.40 6.26
C THR A 121 -5.83 -6.42 5.10
N PRO A 122 -5.72 -5.10 5.38
CA PRO A 122 -5.43 -4.11 4.34
C PRO A 122 -4.15 -4.43 3.55
N PHE A 123 -3.12 -4.95 4.22
CA PHE A 123 -1.87 -5.35 3.56
C PHE A 123 -2.04 -6.62 2.70
N GLN A 124 -2.80 -7.60 3.17
CA GLN A 124 -3.10 -8.80 2.36
C GLN A 124 -3.84 -8.44 1.06
N ARG A 125 -4.73 -7.44 1.08
CA ARG A 125 -5.37 -6.93 -0.14
C ARG A 125 -4.35 -6.38 -1.14
N VAL A 126 -3.35 -5.62 -0.67
CA VAL A 126 -2.26 -5.13 -1.53
C VAL A 126 -1.49 -6.29 -2.15
N LEU A 127 -1.15 -7.33 -1.39
CA LEU A 127 -0.46 -8.52 -1.90
C LEU A 127 -1.27 -9.26 -2.98
N ILE A 128 -2.58 -9.32 -2.81
CA ILE A 128 -3.48 -9.93 -3.81
C ILE A 128 -3.52 -9.09 -5.09
N VAL A 129 -3.63 -7.76 -4.97
CA VAL A 129 -3.56 -6.86 -6.14
C VAL A 129 -2.20 -6.99 -6.83
N GLN A 130 -1.11 -7.08 -6.08
CA GLN A 130 0.23 -7.29 -6.62
C GLN A 130 0.31 -8.58 -7.47
N ALA A 131 -0.27 -9.68 -6.97
CA ALA A 131 -0.21 -10.97 -7.66
C ALA A 131 -1.16 -11.08 -8.88
N LEU A 132 -2.36 -10.48 -8.79
CA LEU A 132 -3.41 -10.65 -9.80
C LEU A 132 -3.48 -9.49 -10.81
N ARG A 133 -3.29 -8.25 -10.36
CA ARG A 133 -3.47 -7.00 -11.14
C ARG A 133 -2.40 -5.95 -10.76
N PRO A 134 -1.12 -6.19 -11.13
CA PRO A 134 -0.03 -5.27 -10.79
C PRO A 134 -0.19 -3.88 -11.43
N ASP A 135 -0.99 -3.75 -12.50
CA ASP A 135 -1.36 -2.47 -13.09
C ASP A 135 -2.10 -1.54 -12.12
N ARG A 136 -2.79 -2.11 -11.12
CA ARG A 136 -3.52 -1.37 -10.07
C ARG A 136 -2.75 -1.27 -8.76
N LEU A 137 -1.55 -1.84 -8.68
CA LEU A 137 -0.75 -1.88 -7.45
C LEU A 137 -0.48 -0.49 -6.88
N HIS A 138 -0.17 0.49 -7.74
CA HIS A 138 0.07 1.86 -7.30
C HIS A 138 -1.19 2.48 -6.65
N SER A 139 -2.37 2.31 -7.25
CA SER A 139 -3.64 2.77 -6.68
C SER A 139 -3.94 2.09 -5.34
N SER A 140 -3.73 0.78 -5.28
CA SER A 140 -3.91 -0.01 -4.06
C SER A 140 -2.98 0.43 -2.93
N LEU A 141 -1.71 0.68 -3.22
CA LEU A 141 -0.74 1.20 -2.25
C LEU A 141 -1.10 2.60 -1.76
N LEU A 142 -1.63 3.46 -2.62
CA LEU A 142 -2.11 4.78 -2.21
C LEU A 142 -3.28 4.68 -1.25
N HIS A 143 -4.26 3.82 -1.54
CA HIS A 143 -5.41 3.60 -0.68
C HIS A 143 -4.99 2.98 0.65
N PHE A 144 -4.10 1.99 0.62
CA PHE A 144 -3.52 1.38 1.81
C PHE A 144 -2.78 2.41 2.68
N ALA A 145 -1.91 3.21 2.08
CA ALA A 145 -1.13 4.22 2.78
C ALA A 145 -2.00 5.35 3.35
N ALA A 146 -3.06 5.76 2.65
CA ALA A 146 -4.05 6.69 3.20
C ALA A 146 -4.79 6.08 4.40
N HIS A 147 -5.20 4.81 4.28
CA HIS A 147 -5.93 4.10 5.32
C HIS A 147 -5.10 3.94 6.61
N ILE A 148 -3.84 3.50 6.52
CA ILE A 148 -2.96 3.33 7.70
C ILE A 148 -2.64 4.67 8.38
N LEU A 149 -2.45 5.75 7.60
CA LEU A 149 -2.22 7.08 8.14
C LEU A 149 -3.51 7.77 8.62
N GLY A 150 -4.69 7.18 8.41
CA GLY A 150 -5.98 7.78 8.75
C GLY A 150 -6.28 9.06 7.96
N LEU A 151 -5.80 9.14 6.72
CA LEU A 151 -6.02 10.26 5.80
C LEU A 151 -7.12 9.92 4.79
N SER A 152 -7.89 10.91 4.35
CA SER A 152 -8.91 10.73 3.29
C SER A 152 -8.28 10.53 1.91
N ALA A 153 -7.12 11.12 1.65
CA ALA A 153 -6.29 10.86 0.48
C ALA A 153 -4.85 11.37 0.70
N LEU A 154 -3.85 10.68 0.15
CA LEU A 154 -2.45 11.08 0.28
C LEU A 154 -2.10 12.39 -0.46
N PHE A 155 -2.84 12.72 -1.52
CA PHE A 155 -2.53 13.87 -2.39
C PHE A 155 -3.47 15.07 -2.24
N ALA A 156 -4.42 15.04 -1.30
CA ALA A 156 -5.39 16.13 -1.10
C ALA A 156 -4.74 17.48 -0.70
N LEU A 157 -3.45 17.49 -0.37
CA LEU A 157 -2.72 18.67 0.08
C LEU A 157 -2.27 19.61 -1.05
N ASP A 158 -2.31 19.19 -2.32
CA ASP A 158 -1.89 20.05 -3.44
C ASP A 158 -2.93 21.15 -3.79
N THR A 159 -4.14 21.10 -3.24
CA THR A 159 -5.20 22.09 -3.53
C THR A 159 -5.17 23.34 -2.63
N PHE A 160 -4.29 23.39 -1.63
CA PHE A 160 -4.05 24.59 -0.81
C PHE A 160 -2.83 25.39 -1.31
N ALA A 161 -2.85 25.76 -2.59
CA ALA A 161 -2.28 27.04 -2.95
C ALA A 161 -3.14 28.12 -2.27
N VAL A 162 -2.51 29.00 -1.47
CA VAL A 162 -3.14 30.13 -0.74
C VAL A 162 -3.72 29.82 0.66
N VAL A 163 -2.95 29.21 1.56
CA VAL A 163 -2.90 29.67 2.97
C VAL A 163 -1.44 29.69 3.41
N CYS A 164 -0.66 30.55 2.77
CA CYS A 164 0.57 31.08 3.34
C CYS A 164 0.40 32.59 3.37
N TYR A 165 0.11 33.19 4.53
CA TYR A 165 0.81 34.37 5.10
C TYR A 165 0.10 34.98 6.35
N PRO A 166 0.80 35.67 7.30
CA PRO A 166 1.90 35.21 8.19
C PRO A 166 1.61 35.64 9.67
N PRO A 167 2.53 35.73 10.67
CA PRO A 167 3.95 36.13 10.64
C PRO A 167 4.90 34.99 11.01
N SER A 168 5.70 34.52 10.06
CA SER A 168 7.03 34.02 10.40
C SER A 168 7.92 35.25 10.60
N THR A 169 8.61 35.29 11.72
CA THR A 169 9.75 36.18 11.93
C THR A 169 10.78 35.98 10.81
N VAL A 170 11.43 37.08 10.44
CA VAL A 170 12.40 37.23 9.35
C VAL A 170 13.58 36.26 9.48
N SER A 171 13.44 35.01 9.03
CA SER A 171 14.58 34.07 8.97
C SER A 171 14.50 33.00 7.87
N ASP A 172 13.32 32.60 7.40
CA ASP A 172 13.22 31.40 6.55
C ASP A 172 13.00 31.75 5.07
N ILE A 173 14.01 31.45 4.25
CA ILE A 173 13.94 31.52 2.78
C ILE A 173 13.09 30.34 2.31
N LEU A 174 11.87 30.63 1.85
CA LEU A 174 11.00 29.64 1.23
C LEU A 174 11.46 29.39 -0.21
N LEU A 175 12.10 28.24 -0.48
CA LEU A 175 12.48 27.84 -1.83
C LEU A 175 11.30 27.13 -2.52
N PRO A 176 10.66 27.72 -3.55
CA PRO A 176 9.69 26.99 -4.35
C PRO A 176 10.43 25.94 -5.19
N LEU A 177 10.19 24.65 -4.88
CA LEU A 177 10.62 23.55 -5.73
C LEU A 177 9.75 23.51 -6.99
N CYS A 178 10.16 24.26 -8.01
CA CYS A 178 9.58 24.19 -9.35
C CYS A 178 10.38 23.19 -10.20
N VAL A 179 10.00 21.92 -10.30
CA VAL A 179 10.21 21.16 -11.56
C VAL A 179 9.47 19.80 -11.65
N SER A 180 8.82 19.66 -12.80
CA SER A 180 8.59 18.51 -13.70
C SER A 180 8.25 17.11 -13.18
N ASP A 181 7.02 16.71 -13.50
CA ASP A 181 6.60 15.34 -13.82
C ASP A 181 7.57 14.66 -14.80
N ILE A 182 8.23 13.59 -14.35
CA ILE A 182 8.67 12.38 -15.08
C ILE A 182 9.54 11.60 -14.09
N LEU A 183 8.99 10.57 -13.44
CA LEU A 183 9.68 9.39 -12.86
C LEU A 183 8.72 8.62 -11.93
N LEU A 184 7.58 8.19 -12.48
CA LEU A 184 6.59 7.36 -11.77
C LEU A 184 6.85 5.83 -11.80
N PRO A 185 7.65 5.22 -12.70
CA PRO A 185 7.73 3.76 -12.74
C PRO A 185 8.83 3.10 -11.89
N PHE A 186 9.73 3.85 -11.23
CA PHE A 186 10.91 3.25 -10.58
C PHE A 186 10.77 2.98 -9.06
N CYS A 187 10.07 3.80 -8.28
CA CYS A 187 10.11 3.68 -6.82
C CYS A 187 9.30 2.49 -6.24
N VAL A 188 8.26 2.02 -6.94
CA VAL A 188 7.42 0.92 -6.41
C VAL A 188 8.15 -0.42 -6.50
N SER A 189 8.99 -0.60 -7.52
CA SER A 189 9.78 -1.82 -7.72
C SER A 189 10.89 -1.96 -6.68
N ASP A 190 11.60 -0.89 -6.31
CA ASP A 190 12.68 -0.94 -5.31
C ASP A 190 12.18 -1.19 -3.87
N ILE A 191 10.96 -0.75 -3.53
CA ILE A 191 10.37 -0.99 -2.20
C ILE A 191 9.85 -2.42 -2.04
N LEU A 192 9.38 -3.04 -3.13
CA LEU A 192 8.84 -4.40 -3.13
C LEU A 192 9.87 -5.48 -3.52
N LEU A 193 10.98 -5.12 -4.17
CA LEU A 193 12.07 -6.06 -4.45
C LEU A 193 12.59 -6.81 -3.20
N PRO A 194 12.79 -6.17 -2.02
CA PRO A 194 13.23 -6.88 -0.82
C PRO A 194 12.12 -7.71 -0.14
N LEU A 195 10.88 -7.69 -0.64
CA LEU A 195 9.81 -8.59 -0.21
C LEU A 195 9.70 -9.84 -1.11
N CYS A 196 10.44 -9.88 -2.22
CA CYS A 196 10.48 -10.99 -3.18
C CYS A 196 11.86 -11.68 -3.29
N VAL A 197 12.87 -11.27 -2.51
CA VAL A 197 14.22 -11.86 -2.48
C VAL A 197 14.55 -12.38 -1.09
#